data_AF-X1HYQ2-F1
#
_entry.id   AF-X1HYQ2-F1
#
_cell.length_a   1.000
_cell.length_b   1.000
_cell.length_c   1.000
_cell.angle_alpha   90.00
_cell.angle_beta   90.00
_cell.angle_gamma   90.00
#
_symmetry.space_group_name_H-M   'P 1'
#
loop_
_entity.id
_entity.type
_entity.pdbx_description
1 polymer ?
#
loop_
_entity_poly.entity_id
_entity_poly.type
_entity_poly.pdbx_seq_one_letter_code
_entity_poly.pdbx_strand_id
1 'polypeptide(L)'
;MATIGSKRLIWAAAGDVETVTREGIRVVDQTTSFYLKPSKYSIVSPGGYPDDETLYASQRGLDLVNNAILDKGEIIWLAACDGGYQGLAPSEKAKKFFYDSLTLDKSKDALAPEIKKNYRLFKQKAYKMARIIGRVNRVWLHSKLDERTVRAAHLNPTKNPQKIIDQWIRDDSQETILIFKDASKLAIYNAHLTKKEAEVSKSLFSRVAPTNQ
;
A
#
# COMPACT_ATOMS: atom_id res chain seq x y z
N MET A 1 18.30 15.86 17.28
CA MET A 1 17.17 15.22 17.98
C MET A 1 16.28 14.58 16.92
N ALA A 2 15.91 13.31 17.11
CA ALA A 2 14.95 12.59 16.28
C ALA A 2 13.83 12.02 17.16
N THR A 3 12.65 11.88 16.58
CA THR A 3 11.47 11.33 17.24
C THR A 3 10.76 10.38 16.30
N ILE A 4 10.12 9.34 16.86
CA ILE A 4 9.24 8.44 16.13
C ILE A 4 7.91 8.43 16.86
N GLY A 5 6.83 8.56 16.10
CA GLY A 5 5.48 8.57 16.63
C GLY A 5 4.45 8.96 15.59
N SER A 6 3.19 8.75 15.93
CA SER A 6 2.03 9.27 15.20
C SER A 6 1.27 10.20 16.17
N LYS A 7 0.13 9.76 16.69
CA LYS A 7 -0.62 10.47 17.74
C LYS A 7 0.09 10.44 19.10
N ARG A 8 0.98 9.46 19.31
CA ARG A 8 1.79 9.30 20.52
C ARG A 8 3.24 9.13 20.13
N LEU A 9 4.12 9.74 20.92
CA LEU A 9 5.57 9.52 20.85
C LEU A 9 5.88 8.10 21.29
N ILE A 10 6.63 7.36 20.47
CA ILE A 10 7.06 5.98 20.81
C ILE A 10 8.56 5.91 21.11
N TRP A 11 9.34 6.87 20.59
CA TRP A 11 10.78 6.93 20.79
C TRP A 11 11.29 8.35 20.51
N ALA A 12 12.31 8.78 21.26
CA ALA A 12 13.03 10.02 21.02
C ALA A 12 14.49 9.87 21.44
N ALA A 13 15.40 10.44 20.67
CA ALA A 13 16.82 10.52 21.03
C ALA A 13 17.47 11.80 20.49
N ALA A 14 18.54 12.24 21.13
CA ALA A 14 19.36 13.36 20.70
C ALA A 14 20.84 12.98 20.80
N GLY A 15 21.63 13.38 19.81
CA GLY A 15 23.02 12.98 19.70
C GLY A 15 23.50 13.12 18.25
N ASP A 16 24.59 12.40 17.96
CA ASP A 16 25.13 12.28 16.61
C ASP A 16 24.06 11.83 15.60
N VAL A 17 24.07 12.47 14.42
CA VAL A 17 23.03 12.29 13.41
C VAL A 17 23.00 10.86 12.88
N GLU A 18 24.15 10.24 12.66
CA GLU A 18 24.22 8.89 12.09
C GLU A 18 23.75 7.85 13.12
N THR A 19 24.23 7.96 14.35
CA THR A 19 23.89 7.07 15.46
C THR A 19 22.39 7.11 15.74
N VAL A 20 21.83 8.31 15.95
CA VAL A 20 20.41 8.50 16.24
C VAL A 20 19.52 8.03 15.08
N THR A 21 19.92 8.28 13.84
CA THR A 21 19.16 7.82 12.67
C THR A 21 19.15 6.30 12.57
N ARG A 22 20.30 5.65 12.78
CA ARG A 22 20.43 4.18 12.74
C ARG A 22 19.58 3.50 13.81
N GLU A 23 19.58 4.04 15.03
CA GLU A 23 18.72 3.55 16.11
C GLU A 23 17.24 3.75 15.78
N GLY A 24 16.88 4.93 15.28
CA GLY A 24 15.51 5.23 14.88
C GLY A 24 14.98 4.28 13.80
N ILE A 25 15.78 3.98 12.78
CA ILE A 25 15.40 3.02 11.73
C ILE A 25 15.10 1.65 12.34
N ARG A 26 15.92 1.15 13.26
CA ARG A 26 15.67 -0.14 13.94
C ARG A 26 14.35 -0.13 14.71
N VAL A 27 14.02 0.96 15.39
CA VAL A 27 12.75 1.11 16.11
C VAL A 27 11.56 1.12 15.16
N VAL A 28 11.66 1.82 14.02
CA VAL A 28 10.61 1.81 12.99
C VAL A 28 10.43 0.40 12.43
N ASP A 29 11.53 -0.29 12.09
CA ASP A 29 11.46 -1.65 11.52
C ASP A 29 10.78 -2.62 12.48
N GLN A 30 11.11 -2.58 13.78
CA GLN A 30 10.48 -3.44 14.79
C GLN A 30 8.99 -3.19 14.98
N THR A 31 8.49 -1.99 14.66
CA THR A 31 7.10 -1.61 14.92
C THR A 31 6.20 -1.64 13.68
N THR A 32 6.79 -1.59 12.48
CA THR A 32 6.04 -1.43 11.23
C THR A 32 6.30 -2.52 10.19
N SER A 33 7.30 -3.38 10.41
CA SER A 33 7.65 -4.47 9.48
C SER A 33 7.00 -5.79 9.87
N PHE A 34 6.35 -6.44 8.91
CA PHE A 34 5.66 -7.71 9.10
C PHE A 34 6.03 -8.71 8.01
N TYR A 35 6.22 -9.97 8.42
CA TYR A 35 6.42 -11.10 7.52
C TYR A 35 5.15 -11.94 7.51
N LEU A 36 4.50 -12.05 6.36
CA LEU A 36 3.27 -12.81 6.23
C LEU A 36 3.21 -13.58 4.92
N LYS A 37 2.41 -14.64 4.92
CA LYS A 37 2.11 -15.39 3.70
C LYS A 37 1.13 -14.56 2.86
N PRO A 38 1.37 -14.40 1.54
CA PRO A 38 0.44 -13.71 0.68
C PRO A 38 -0.92 -14.41 0.63
N SER A 39 -1.98 -13.67 0.35
CA SER A 39 -3.34 -14.19 0.18
C SER A 39 -3.96 -13.77 -1.16
N LYS A 40 -4.94 -14.56 -1.61
CA LYS A 40 -5.83 -14.25 -2.72
C LYS A 40 -6.69 -13.01 -2.44
N TYR A 41 -7.11 -12.78 -1.20
CA TYR A 41 -8.03 -11.70 -0.85
C TYR A 41 -7.39 -10.70 0.11
N SER A 42 -7.51 -9.41 -0.18
CA SER A 42 -6.95 -8.35 0.65
C SER A 42 -7.87 -7.14 0.74
N ILE A 43 -7.98 -6.56 1.93
CA ILE A 43 -8.65 -5.30 2.20
C ILE A 43 -7.57 -4.29 2.61
N VAL A 44 -7.50 -3.17 1.90
CA VAL A 44 -6.45 -2.16 2.08
C VAL A 44 -7.09 -0.81 2.34
N SER A 45 -6.77 -0.20 3.47
CA SER A 45 -7.02 1.21 3.73
C SER A 45 -5.69 1.92 3.98
N PRO A 46 -5.42 3.07 3.34
CA PRO A 46 -4.17 3.79 3.55
C PRO A 46 -4.12 4.48 4.92
N GLY A 47 -5.24 4.61 5.65
CA GLY A 47 -5.29 5.22 6.99
C GLY A 47 -6.19 6.45 7.14
N GLY A 48 -6.95 6.81 6.11
CA GLY A 48 -7.78 8.03 6.11
C GLY A 48 -6.97 9.30 5.84
N TYR A 49 -7.58 10.47 6.04
CA TYR A 49 -6.95 11.76 5.73
C TYR A 49 -5.65 11.97 6.55
N PRO A 50 -4.55 12.46 5.94
CA PRO A 50 -4.42 12.90 4.55
C PRO A 50 -4.02 11.79 3.56
N ASP A 51 -3.80 10.56 4.04
CA ASP A 51 -3.29 9.45 3.22
C ASP A 51 -4.29 8.94 2.18
N ASP A 52 -5.58 9.27 2.29
CA ASP A 52 -6.61 8.97 1.30
C ASP A 52 -7.24 10.20 0.62
N GLU A 53 -6.63 11.37 0.76
CA GLU A 53 -7.12 12.61 0.14
C GLU A 53 -7.25 12.47 -1.39
N THR A 54 -6.34 11.72 -2.01
CA THR A 54 -6.32 11.48 -3.45
C THR A 54 -6.02 10.02 -3.79
N LEU A 55 -6.41 9.58 -4.99
CA LEU A 55 -5.99 8.30 -5.55
C LEU A 55 -4.45 8.16 -5.59
N TYR A 56 -3.76 9.26 -5.88
CA TYR A 56 -2.30 9.35 -5.88
C TYR A 56 -1.67 9.15 -4.48
N ALA A 57 -2.27 9.70 -3.43
CA ALA A 57 -1.77 9.56 -2.06
C ALA A 57 -2.03 8.14 -1.55
N SER A 58 -3.26 7.68 -1.69
CA SER A 58 -3.74 6.38 -1.22
C SER A 58 -3.01 5.19 -1.85
N GLN A 59 -2.51 5.35 -3.09
CA GLN A 59 -1.75 4.32 -3.81
C GLN A 59 -0.55 3.80 -2.99
N ARG A 60 0.00 4.62 -2.09
CA ARG A 60 1.12 4.22 -1.22
C ARG A 60 0.76 2.99 -0.38
N GLY A 61 -0.47 2.93 0.14
CA GLY A 61 -0.93 1.78 0.92
C GLY A 61 -0.90 0.48 0.11
N LEU A 62 -1.39 0.52 -1.13
CA LEU A 62 -1.33 -0.62 -2.04
C LEU A 62 0.11 -1.05 -2.37
N ASP A 63 1.00 -0.08 -2.63
CA ASP A 63 2.41 -0.35 -2.97
C ASP A 63 3.14 -1.05 -1.81
N LEU A 64 2.91 -0.60 -0.57
CA LEU A 64 3.58 -1.14 0.62
C LEU A 64 3.11 -2.54 1.02
N VAL A 65 1.87 -2.90 0.69
CA VAL A 65 1.30 -4.22 0.99
C VAL A 65 1.29 -5.15 -0.23
N ASN A 66 1.84 -4.72 -1.37
CA ASN A 66 1.82 -5.49 -2.62
C ASN A 66 2.40 -6.91 -2.47
N ASN A 67 3.41 -7.10 -1.62
CA ASN A 67 4.01 -8.41 -1.35
C ASN A 67 3.05 -9.40 -0.66
N ALA A 68 1.96 -8.92 -0.09
CA ALA A 68 0.93 -9.73 0.58
C ALA A 68 -0.16 -10.23 -0.36
N ILE A 69 -0.17 -9.80 -1.62
CA ILE A 69 -1.29 -10.02 -2.53
C ILE A 69 -0.84 -11.03 -3.59
N LEU A 70 -1.55 -12.14 -3.74
CA LEU A 70 -1.27 -13.13 -4.78
C LEU A 70 -1.64 -12.62 -6.17
N ASP A 71 -0.92 -13.11 -7.18
CA ASP A 71 -1.35 -12.95 -8.57
C ASP A 71 -2.72 -13.59 -8.77
N LYS A 72 -3.55 -12.97 -9.62
CA LYS A 72 -4.96 -13.30 -9.82
C LYS A 72 -5.81 -13.20 -8.54
N GLY A 73 -5.31 -12.54 -7.49
CA GLY A 73 -6.09 -12.20 -6.30
C GLY A 73 -7.11 -11.08 -6.55
N GLU A 74 -7.80 -10.66 -5.50
CA GLU A 74 -8.69 -9.50 -5.50
C GLU A 74 -8.41 -8.59 -4.30
N ILE A 75 -8.57 -7.29 -4.55
CA ILE A 75 -8.32 -6.25 -3.56
C ILE A 75 -9.60 -5.44 -3.35
N ILE A 76 -9.98 -5.21 -2.09
CA ILE A 76 -10.87 -4.10 -1.72
C ILE A 76 -9.98 -2.96 -1.22
N TRP A 77 -10.08 -1.81 -1.85
CA TRP A 77 -9.34 -0.61 -1.53
C TRP A 77 -10.32 0.45 -1.00
N LEU A 78 -10.12 0.84 0.25
CA LEU A 78 -10.96 1.79 0.97
C LEU A 78 -10.23 3.12 1.08
N ALA A 79 -10.57 4.10 0.23
CA ALA A 79 -9.92 5.41 0.19
C ALA A 79 -10.90 6.49 -0.29
N ALA A 80 -11.11 7.55 0.51
CA ALA A 80 -12.12 8.57 0.22
C ALA A 80 -11.93 9.27 -1.14
N CYS A 81 -10.70 9.69 -1.45
CA CYS A 81 -10.34 10.37 -2.71
C CYS A 81 -11.25 11.56 -3.03
N ASP A 82 -11.44 12.48 -2.07
CA ASP A 82 -12.33 13.66 -2.18
C ASP A 82 -11.61 15.01 -2.05
N GLY A 83 -10.28 15.02 -1.98
CA GLY A 83 -9.48 16.25 -1.91
C GLY A 83 -8.96 16.77 -3.25
N GLY A 84 -7.79 17.41 -3.26
CA GLY A 84 -7.31 18.15 -4.44
C GLY A 84 -6.36 17.34 -5.32
N TYR A 85 -6.44 17.28 -6.66
CA TYR A 85 -7.23 17.87 -7.74
C TYR A 85 -8.35 16.90 -8.13
N GLN A 86 -9.60 17.18 -7.75
CA GLN A 86 -10.77 16.30 -7.98
C GLN A 86 -10.61 14.87 -7.42
N GLY A 87 -9.91 14.71 -6.30
CA GLY A 87 -9.66 13.41 -5.68
C GLY A 87 -8.63 12.52 -6.38
N LEU A 88 -7.98 13.01 -7.45
CA LEU A 88 -7.10 12.17 -8.27
C LEU A 88 -5.62 12.28 -7.89
N ALA A 89 -5.11 13.49 -7.72
CA ALA A 89 -3.69 13.75 -7.44
C ALA A 89 -3.47 15.18 -6.94
N PRO A 90 -2.43 15.51 -6.16
CA PRO A 90 -2.28 16.82 -5.48
C PRO A 90 -2.23 18.06 -6.39
N SER A 91 -2.12 17.90 -7.70
CA SER A 91 -2.14 18.99 -8.69
C SER A 91 -2.54 18.46 -10.06
N GLU A 92 -2.93 19.35 -10.99
CA GLU A 92 -3.22 18.99 -12.38
C GLU A 92 -2.01 18.32 -13.08
N LYS A 93 -0.79 18.81 -12.83
CA LYS A 93 0.44 18.18 -13.32
C LYS A 93 0.62 16.76 -12.79
N ALA A 94 0.36 16.56 -11.49
CA ALA A 94 0.40 15.22 -10.90
C ALA A 94 -0.67 14.31 -11.51
N LYS A 95 -1.90 14.81 -11.71
CA LYS A 95 -2.97 14.07 -12.36
C LYS A 95 -2.60 13.65 -13.79
N LYS A 96 -2.00 14.54 -14.57
CA LYS A 96 -1.55 14.27 -15.94
C LYS A 96 -0.54 13.13 -16.02
N PHE A 97 0.42 13.08 -15.10
CA PHE A 97 1.46 12.04 -15.12
C PHE A 97 1.12 10.82 -14.26
N PHE A 98 0.09 10.89 -13.42
CA PHE A 98 -0.38 9.78 -12.62
C PHE A 98 -1.64 9.15 -13.20
N TYR A 99 -2.79 9.82 -13.08
CA TYR A 99 -4.08 9.27 -13.45
C TYR A 99 -4.25 9.13 -14.96
N ASP A 100 -3.86 10.12 -15.77
CA ASP A 100 -4.00 9.99 -17.24
C ASP A 100 -3.11 8.88 -17.81
N SER A 101 -2.03 8.55 -17.10
CA SER A 101 -1.20 7.40 -17.43
C SER A 101 -1.89 6.07 -17.10
N LEU A 102 -2.83 6.06 -16.15
CA LEU A 102 -3.67 4.90 -15.83
C LEU A 102 -4.88 4.76 -16.75
N THR A 103 -5.23 5.79 -17.52
CA THR A 103 -6.38 5.78 -18.45
C THR A 103 -5.97 5.61 -19.91
N LEU A 104 -4.74 5.13 -20.16
CA LEU A 104 -4.29 4.86 -21.52
C LEU A 104 -5.17 3.76 -22.14
N ASP A 105 -5.44 3.87 -23.44
CA ASP A 105 -6.18 2.85 -24.18
C ASP A 105 -5.32 1.59 -24.40
N LYS A 106 -5.19 0.82 -23.31
CA LYS A 106 -4.42 -0.42 -23.18
C LYS A 106 -5.16 -1.36 -22.24
N SER A 107 -4.91 -2.65 -22.38
CA SER A 107 -5.32 -3.60 -21.34
C SER A 107 -4.55 -3.32 -20.05
N LYS A 108 -5.16 -3.65 -18.91
CA LYS A 108 -4.52 -3.51 -17.58
C LYS A 108 -3.13 -4.16 -17.50
N ASP A 109 -2.91 -5.26 -18.21
CA ASP A 109 -1.65 -6.02 -18.20
C ASP A 109 -0.55 -5.34 -19.05
N ALA A 110 -0.95 -4.56 -20.06
CA ALA A 110 -0.04 -3.80 -20.93
C ALA A 110 0.27 -2.39 -20.40
N LEU A 111 -0.48 -1.93 -19.39
CA LEU A 111 -0.41 -0.57 -18.87
C LEU A 111 0.94 -0.27 -18.21
N ALA A 112 1.45 -1.15 -17.35
CA ALA A 112 2.73 -0.92 -16.66
C ALA A 112 3.94 -0.82 -17.63
N PRO A 113 4.12 -1.74 -18.61
CA PRO A 113 5.13 -1.57 -19.64
C PRO A 113 5.02 -0.25 -20.41
N GLU A 114 3.80 0.20 -20.71
CA GLU A 114 3.57 1.45 -21.43
C GLU A 114 3.94 2.69 -20.58
N ILE A 115 3.48 2.75 -19.33
CA ILE A 115 3.80 3.86 -18.42
C ILE A 115 5.30 3.97 -18.15
N LYS A 116 6.00 2.83 -18.13
CA LYS A 116 7.46 2.77 -17.93
C LYS A 116 8.22 3.48 -19.05
N LYS A 117 7.65 3.57 -20.26
CA LYS A 117 8.26 4.33 -21.36
C LYS A 117 8.29 5.83 -21.01
N ASN A 118 9.43 6.47 -21.23
CA ASN A 118 9.63 7.92 -21.06
C ASN A 118 9.27 8.43 -19.66
N TYR A 119 10.20 8.25 -18.73
CA TYR A 119 10.08 8.68 -17.34
C TYR A 119 9.73 10.18 -17.22
N ARG A 120 8.77 10.47 -16.34
CA ARG A 120 8.39 11.80 -15.89
C ARG A 120 8.07 11.73 -14.40
N LEU A 121 8.25 12.84 -13.69
CA LEU A 121 7.84 12.92 -12.29
C LEU A 121 6.35 12.56 -12.15
N PHE A 122 6.01 11.81 -11.10
CA PHE A 122 4.69 11.22 -10.77
C PHE A 122 4.35 9.90 -11.48
N LYS A 123 4.91 9.63 -12.67
CA LYS A 123 4.66 8.35 -13.39
C LYS A 123 5.10 7.12 -12.61
N GLN A 124 6.06 7.23 -11.70
CA GLN A 124 6.52 6.10 -10.89
C GLN A 124 5.40 5.49 -10.04
N LYS A 125 4.47 6.32 -9.54
CA LYS A 125 3.31 5.84 -8.77
C LYS A 125 2.27 5.19 -9.67
N ALA A 126 2.04 5.74 -10.86
CA ALA A 126 1.16 5.14 -11.86
C ALA A 126 1.71 3.79 -12.34
N TYR A 127 3.01 3.69 -12.59
CA TYR A 127 3.69 2.44 -12.94
C TYR A 127 3.50 1.37 -11.86
N LYS A 128 3.78 1.71 -10.60
CA LYS A 128 3.60 0.80 -9.46
C LYS A 128 2.15 0.33 -9.33
N MET A 129 1.20 1.25 -9.42
CA MET A 129 -0.22 0.94 -9.37
C MET A 129 -0.65 0.04 -10.55
N ALA A 130 -0.24 0.36 -11.77
CA ALA A 130 -0.54 -0.44 -12.96
C ALA A 130 0.01 -1.87 -12.86
N ARG A 131 1.19 -2.07 -12.24
CA ARG A 131 1.72 -3.43 -11.98
C ARG A 131 0.79 -4.25 -11.10
N ILE A 132 0.21 -3.65 -10.07
CA ILE A 132 -0.73 -4.31 -9.17
C ILE A 132 -2.02 -4.62 -9.93
N ILE A 133 -2.59 -3.62 -10.62
CA ILE A 133 -3.84 -3.78 -11.38
C ILE A 133 -3.72 -4.90 -12.42
N GLY A 134 -2.62 -4.96 -13.17
CA GLY A 134 -2.41 -5.99 -14.20
C GLY A 134 -2.34 -7.40 -13.64
N ARG A 135 -1.66 -7.61 -12.51
CA ARG A 135 -1.46 -8.98 -11.99
C ARG A 135 -2.65 -9.54 -11.22
N VAL A 136 -3.54 -8.71 -10.67
CA VAL A 136 -4.71 -9.14 -9.88
C VAL A 136 -5.95 -9.23 -10.76
N ASN A 137 -6.96 -10.02 -10.37
CA ASN A 137 -8.21 -10.12 -11.12
C ASN A 137 -9.02 -8.83 -11.05
N ARG A 138 -9.18 -8.27 -9.84
CA ARG A 138 -9.98 -7.06 -9.59
C ARG A 138 -9.37 -6.20 -8.48
N VAL A 139 -9.55 -4.89 -8.64
CA VAL A 139 -9.31 -3.91 -7.58
C VAL A 139 -10.60 -3.13 -7.37
N TRP A 140 -11.34 -3.50 -6.34
CA TRP A 140 -12.56 -2.83 -5.92
C TRP A 140 -12.21 -1.56 -5.16
N LEU A 141 -12.61 -0.39 -5.65
CA LEU A 141 -12.39 0.89 -4.99
C LEU A 141 -13.69 1.38 -4.37
N HIS A 142 -13.66 1.60 -3.05
CA HIS A 142 -14.68 2.35 -2.33
C HIS A 142 -14.18 3.77 -2.08
N SER A 143 -14.75 4.74 -2.80
CA SER A 143 -14.35 6.14 -2.77
C SER A 143 -15.53 7.08 -3.07
N LYS A 144 -15.27 8.39 -3.01
CA LYS A 144 -16.18 9.47 -3.43
C LYS A 144 -16.06 9.82 -4.92
N LEU A 145 -15.12 9.21 -5.64
CA LEU A 145 -14.98 9.38 -7.09
C LEU A 145 -16.20 8.80 -7.81
N ASP A 146 -16.56 9.40 -8.95
CA ASP A 146 -17.62 8.86 -9.79
C ASP A 146 -17.19 7.54 -10.46
N GLU A 147 -18.17 6.68 -10.76
CA GLU A 147 -17.89 5.35 -11.29
C GLU A 147 -17.16 5.37 -12.64
N ARG A 148 -17.37 6.39 -13.48
CA ARG A 148 -16.71 6.51 -14.78
C ARG A 148 -15.22 6.78 -14.59
N THR A 149 -14.87 7.70 -13.69
CA THR A 149 -13.49 7.99 -13.31
C THR A 149 -12.79 6.74 -12.74
N VAL A 150 -13.45 6.00 -11.86
CA VAL A 150 -12.88 4.76 -11.30
C VAL A 150 -12.63 3.71 -12.39
N ARG A 151 -13.61 3.47 -13.27
CA ARG A 151 -13.49 2.48 -14.35
C ARG A 151 -12.43 2.87 -15.39
N ALA A 152 -12.27 4.15 -15.68
CA ALA A 152 -11.28 4.64 -16.64
C ALA A 152 -9.83 4.30 -16.21
N ALA A 153 -9.56 4.19 -14.90
CA ALA A 153 -8.27 3.78 -14.36
C ALA A 153 -8.14 2.25 -14.18
N HIS A 154 -8.98 1.46 -14.85
CA HIS A 154 -9.04 -0.01 -14.76
C HIS A 154 -9.35 -0.55 -13.35
N LEU A 155 -10.09 0.23 -12.54
CA LEU A 155 -10.58 -0.19 -11.22
C LEU A 155 -12.07 -0.54 -11.27
N ASN A 156 -12.57 -1.20 -10.22
CA ASN A 156 -13.97 -1.57 -10.07
C ASN A 156 -14.62 -0.74 -8.95
N PRO A 157 -15.54 0.21 -9.24
CA PRO A 157 -16.19 0.96 -8.18
C PRO A 157 -17.08 0.06 -7.32
N THR A 158 -17.10 0.28 -6.01
CA THR A 158 -18.03 -0.37 -5.09
C THR A 158 -18.58 0.62 -4.06
N LYS A 159 -19.91 0.61 -3.88
CA LYS A 159 -20.58 1.36 -2.80
C LYS A 159 -20.80 0.50 -1.55
N ASN A 160 -20.62 -0.81 -1.66
CA ASN A 160 -20.85 -1.75 -0.57
C ASN A 160 -19.71 -2.79 -0.53
N PRO A 161 -18.59 -2.47 0.15
CA PRO A 161 -17.49 -3.40 0.35
C PRO A 161 -17.92 -4.70 1.04
N GLN A 162 -18.87 -4.62 2.00
CA GLN A 162 -19.36 -5.78 2.74
C GLN A 162 -19.90 -6.86 1.80
N LYS A 163 -20.66 -6.48 0.76
CA LYS A 163 -21.18 -7.44 -0.22
C LYS A 163 -20.08 -8.24 -0.93
N ILE A 164 -18.91 -7.64 -1.16
CA ILE A 164 -17.77 -8.32 -1.79
C ILE A 164 -17.12 -9.28 -0.79
N ILE A 165 -16.97 -8.86 0.47
CA ILE A 165 -16.46 -9.72 1.54
C ILE A 165 -17.36 -10.95 1.72
N ASP A 166 -18.67 -10.75 1.79
CA ASP A 166 -19.67 -11.83 1.90
C ASP A 166 -19.64 -12.77 0.69
N GLN A 167 -19.26 -12.26 -0.49
CA GLN A 167 -19.06 -13.10 -1.67
C GLN A 167 -17.78 -13.93 -1.55
N TRP A 168 -16.65 -13.33 -1.15
CA TRP A 168 -15.40 -14.06 -0.95
C TRP A 168 -15.52 -15.18 0.08
N ILE A 169 -16.21 -14.92 1.21
CA ILE A 169 -16.46 -15.94 2.24
C ILE A 169 -17.34 -17.08 1.71
N ARG A 170 -18.31 -16.78 0.85
CA ARG A 170 -19.16 -17.80 0.23
C ARG A 170 -18.42 -18.63 -0.83
N ASP A 171 -17.55 -17.99 -1.60
CA ASP A 171 -16.76 -18.65 -2.65
C ASP A 171 -15.67 -19.55 -2.06
N ASP A 172 -15.03 -19.11 -0.97
CA ASP A 172 -14.01 -19.88 -0.26
C ASP A 172 -13.93 -19.49 1.23
N SER A 173 -14.61 -20.28 2.07
CA SER A 173 -14.67 -20.04 3.51
C SER A 173 -13.37 -20.33 4.27
N GLN A 174 -12.39 -21.00 3.64
CA GLN A 174 -11.12 -21.36 4.25
C GLN A 174 -9.99 -20.39 3.85
N GLU A 175 -10.18 -19.58 2.81
CA GLU A 175 -9.20 -18.59 2.39
C GLU A 175 -9.07 -17.46 3.42
N THR A 176 -7.83 -17.06 3.69
CA THR A 176 -7.54 -15.99 4.65
C THR A 176 -7.73 -14.64 4.01
N ILE A 177 -8.60 -13.78 4.52
CA ILE A 177 -8.69 -12.39 4.05
C ILE A 177 -7.70 -11.52 4.85
N LEU A 178 -6.69 -10.96 4.19
CA LEU A 178 -5.74 -10.06 4.84
C LEU A 178 -6.32 -8.65 4.94
N ILE A 179 -6.23 -8.03 6.12
CA ILE A 179 -6.75 -6.69 6.36
C ILE A 179 -5.59 -5.76 6.76
N PHE A 180 -5.35 -4.75 5.94
CA PHE A 180 -4.33 -3.74 6.14
C PHE A 180 -4.99 -2.41 6.49
N LYS A 181 -5.07 -2.14 7.79
CA LYS A 181 -5.41 -0.82 8.32
C LYS A 181 -4.15 0.04 8.33
N ASP A 182 -4.26 1.32 7.98
CA ASP A 182 -3.12 2.26 7.98
C ASP A 182 -1.95 1.79 7.07
N ALA A 183 -2.28 1.20 5.93
CA ALA A 183 -1.32 0.54 5.04
C ALA A 183 -0.17 1.46 4.55
N SER A 184 -0.36 2.79 4.58
CA SER A 184 0.69 3.78 4.23
C SER A 184 1.90 3.76 5.17
N LYS A 185 1.76 3.10 6.33
CA LYS A 185 2.71 3.05 7.46
C LYS A 185 3.28 1.65 7.71
N LEU A 186 3.02 0.69 6.83
CA LEU A 186 3.45 -0.71 6.97
C LEU A 186 4.60 -1.04 6.02
N ALA A 187 5.44 -2.00 6.40
CA ALA A 187 6.39 -2.65 5.51
C ALA A 187 6.10 -4.16 5.49
N ILE A 188 5.54 -4.66 4.38
CA ILE A 188 5.16 -6.06 4.29
C ILE A 188 6.18 -6.85 3.47
N TYR A 189 6.73 -7.87 4.11
CA TYR A 189 7.66 -8.82 3.53
C TYR A 189 6.97 -10.17 3.32
N ASN A 190 7.36 -10.86 2.25
CA ASN A 190 6.89 -12.21 2.00
C ASN A 190 7.64 -13.18 2.93
N ALA A 191 6.90 -13.96 3.72
CA ALA A 191 7.46 -14.96 4.62
C ALA A 191 8.21 -16.11 3.90
N HIS A 192 8.19 -16.16 2.57
CA HIS A 192 8.88 -17.18 1.76
C HIS A 192 10.32 -16.83 1.34
N LEU A 193 10.91 -15.76 1.86
CA LEU A 193 12.35 -15.53 1.70
C LEU A 193 13.14 -16.53 2.57
N THR A 194 14.10 -17.21 1.92
CA THR A 194 14.82 -18.39 2.40
C THR A 194 15.34 -18.32 3.86
N LYS A 195 15.49 -19.47 4.52
CA LYS A 195 16.01 -19.63 5.90
C LYS A 195 17.19 -18.70 6.26
N LYS A 196 18.05 -18.40 5.28
CA LYS A 196 19.23 -17.54 5.42
C LYS A 196 18.90 -16.08 5.76
N GLU A 197 17.77 -15.54 5.28
CA GLU A 197 17.35 -14.17 5.58
C GLU A 197 16.56 -14.08 6.90
N ALA A 198 15.82 -15.13 7.24
CA ALA A 198 15.15 -15.27 8.54
C ALA A 198 16.15 -15.42 9.70
N GLU A 199 17.28 -16.08 9.49
CA GLU A 199 18.37 -16.20 10.49
C GLU A 199 19.12 -14.88 10.69
N VAL A 200 19.41 -14.14 9.61
CA VAL A 200 20.02 -12.80 9.70
C VAL A 200 19.11 -11.85 10.48
N SER A 201 17.80 -11.86 10.21
CA SER A 201 16.80 -11.08 10.96
C SER A 201 16.74 -11.49 12.43
N LYS A 202 16.68 -12.80 12.75
CA LYS A 202 16.72 -13.27 14.15
C LYS A 202 18.01 -12.90 14.89
N SER A 203 19.16 -12.89 14.20
CA SER A 203 20.45 -12.53 14.80
C SER A 203 20.60 -11.03 15.07
N LEU A 204 20.02 -10.19 14.20
CA LEU A 204 20.02 -8.72 14.34
C LEU A 204 18.99 -8.23 15.38
N PHE A 205 17.95 -9.03 15.65
CA PHE A 205 16.86 -8.71 16.56
C PHE A 205 16.78 -9.67 17.75
N SER A 206 17.93 -10.05 18.33
CA SER A 206 17.92 -10.62 19.68
C SER A 206 17.33 -9.59 20.64
N ARG A 207 16.29 -9.99 21.38
CA ARG A 207 15.56 -9.12 22.32
C ARG A 207 16.55 -8.57 23.34
N VAL A 208 16.83 -7.26 23.29
CA VAL A 208 17.36 -6.58 24.47
C VAL A 208 16.20 -6.55 25.46
N ALA A 209 16.31 -7.37 26.51
CA ALA A 209 15.36 -7.35 27.61
C ALA A 209 15.28 -5.92 28.17
N PRO A 210 14.09 -5.41 28.52
CA PRO A 210 13.99 -4.10 29.16
C PRO A 210 14.82 -4.12 30.45
N THR A 211 15.84 -3.29 30.51
CA THR A 211 16.57 -2.99 31.74
C THR A 211 15.58 -2.30 32.67
N ASN A 212 15.15 -2.99 33.73
CA ASN A 212 14.38 -2.37 34.81
C ASN A 212 15.23 -1.26 35.45
N GLN A 213 14.76 -0.01 35.34
CA GLN A 213 14.94 1.05 36.34
C GLN A 213 13.65 1.86 36.42
#